data_AF-A0A920ISJ3-F1
#
_entry.id   AF-A0A920ISJ3-F1
#
_cell.length_a   1.000
_cell.length_b   1.000
_cell.length_c   1.000
_cell.angle_alpha   90.00
_cell.angle_beta   90.00
_cell.angle_gamma   90.00
#
_symmetry.space_group_name_H-M   'P 1'
#
loop_
_entity.id
_entity.type
_entity.pdbx_description
1 polymer ?
#
loop_
_entity_poly.entity_id
_entity_poly.type
_entity_poly.pdbx_seq_one_letter_code
_entity_poly.pdbx_strand_id
1 'polypeptide(L)' 'MVDFNATSSNGAESVSTKTITVDLSAVSAKNVSVNYAITGTATGSGTDYTLN' A
#
# COMPACT_ATOMS: atom_id res chain seq x y z
N MET A 1 -4.29 -8.12 -14.39
CA MET A 1 -4.75 -6.93 -13.66
C MET A 1 -3.94 -6.84 -12.38
N VAL A 2 -3.57 -5.64 -11.96
CA VAL A 2 -2.95 -5.40 -10.65
C VAL A 2 -3.93 -4.55 -9.88
N ASP A 3 -4.41 -5.04 -8.74
CA ASP A 3 -5.46 -4.38 -7.98
C ASP A 3 -5.17 -4.46 -6.49
N PHE A 4 -5.71 -3.50 -5.75
CA PHE A 4 -5.81 -3.64 -4.30
C PHE A 4 -6.88 -4.67 -3.95
N ASN A 5 -6.61 -5.47 -2.93
CA ASN A 5 -7.58 -6.45 -2.45
C ASN A 5 -8.71 -5.82 -1.60
N ALA A 6 -8.54 -4.57 -1.19
CA ALA A 6 -9.55 -3.77 -0.50
C ALA A 6 -9.47 -2.30 -0.94
N THR A 7 -10.62 -1.62 -0.98
CA THR A 7 -10.72 -0.20 -1.32
C THR A 7 -10.47 0.72 -0.13
N SER A 8 -10.42 0.17 1.08
CA SER A 8 -10.18 0.91 2.32
C SER A 8 -9.47 0.03 3.35
N SER A 9 -8.64 0.64 4.17
CA SER A 9 -8.02 0.03 5.34
C SER A 9 -7.94 1.08 6.44
N ASN A 10 -8.27 0.70 7.67
CA ASN A 10 -8.27 1.60 8.81
C ASN A 10 -7.74 0.91 10.07
N GLY A 11 -7.36 1.70 11.07
CA GLY A 11 -6.83 1.22 12.34
C GLY A 11 -6.31 2.38 13.19
N ALA A 12 -6.07 2.13 14.47
CA ALA A 12 -5.47 3.10 15.36
C ALA A 12 -3.95 3.19 15.11
N GLU A 13 -3.45 4.42 14.90
CA GLU A 13 -2.03 4.69 14.60
C GLU A 13 -1.10 4.26 15.75
N SER A 14 -1.59 4.30 16.99
CA SER A 14 -0.84 3.93 18.20
C SER A 14 -0.63 2.42 18.38
N VAL A 15 -1.29 1.56 17.59
CA VAL A 15 -1.36 0.11 17.90
C VAL A 15 -0.50 -0.72 16.94
N SER A 16 -0.61 -0.53 15.62
CA SER A 16 0.27 -1.21 14.66
C SER A 16 0.23 -0.60 13.27
N THR A 17 1.28 -0.85 12.49
CA THR A 17 1.28 -0.69 11.04
C THR A 17 0.16 -1.51 10.39
N LYS A 18 -0.40 -1.01 9.30
CA LYS A 18 -1.33 -1.75 8.43
C LYS A 18 -0.66 -2.14 7.12
N THR A 19 -0.88 -3.38 6.70
CA THR A 19 -0.46 -3.86 5.37
C THR A 19 -1.54 -3.53 4.36
N ILE A 20 -1.14 -2.93 3.23
CA ILE A 20 -1.98 -2.77 2.04
C ILE A 20 -1.49 -3.78 1.01
N THR A 21 -2.35 -4.71 0.63
CA THR A 21 -1.97 -5.82 -0.25
C THR A 21 -2.46 -5.57 -1.66
N VAL A 22 -1.61 -5.93 -2.62
CA VAL A 22 -1.89 -5.87 -4.05
C VAL A 22 -1.82 -7.27 -4.65
N ASP A 23 -2.77 -7.59 -5.52
CA ASP A 23 -2.86 -8.87 -6.19
C ASP A 23 -2.58 -8.72 -7.68
N LEU A 24 -1.77 -9.63 -8.21
CA LEU A 24 -1.62 -9.83 -9.66
C LEU A 24 -2.58 -10.94 -10.07
N SER A 25 -3.56 -10.62 -10.90
CA SER A 25 -4.68 -11.53 -11.24
C SER A 25 -4.28 -12.82 -11.96
N ALA A 26 -3.03 -12.96 -12.41
CA ALA A 26 -2.49 -14.15 -13.04
C ALA A 26 -0.97 -14.19 -12.90
N VAL A 27 -0.39 -15.38 -12.82
CA VAL A 27 1.07 -15.55 -12.78
C VAL A 27 1.71 -14.97 -14.04
N SER A 28 2.80 -14.21 -13.86
CA SER A 28 3.59 -13.66 -14.96
C SER A 28 4.91 -14.42 -15.09
N ALA A 29 5.27 -14.79 -16.32
CA ALA A 29 6.60 -15.31 -16.66
C ALA A 29 7.65 -14.18 -16.87
N LYS A 30 7.27 -12.92 -16.61
CA LYS A 30 8.11 -11.73 -16.76
C LYS A 30 8.15 -10.92 -15.46
N ASN A 31 9.18 -10.11 -15.30
CA ASN A 31 9.23 -9.12 -14.23
C ASN A 31 8.06 -8.12 -14.36
N VAL A 32 7.40 -7.85 -13.24
CA VAL A 32 6.32 -6.88 -13.12
C VAL A 32 6.74 -5.82 -12.11
N SER A 33 6.73 -4.56 -12.52
CA SER A 33 7.01 -3.41 -11.65
C SER A 33 5.79 -2.50 -11.62
N VAL A 34 5.42 -2.05 -10.43
CA VAL A 34 4.23 -1.21 -10.20
C VAL A 34 4.66 -0.01 -9.38
N ASN A 35 4.46 1.17 -9.95
CA ASN A 35 4.70 2.42 -9.24
C ASN A 35 3.49 2.74 -8.38
N TYR A 36 3.73 3.32 -7.20
CA TYR A 36 2.68 3.77 -6.29
C TYR A 36 3.08 5.09 -5.64
N ALA A 37 2.07 5.84 -5.19
CA ALA A 37 2.23 7.09 -4.47
C ALA A 37 1.19 7.18 -3.37
N ILE A 38 1.57 7.74 -2.23
CA ILE A 38 0.63 8.11 -1.16
C ILE A 38 0.18 9.54 -1.41
N THR A 39 -1.13 9.78 -1.37
CA THR A 39 -1.74 11.10 -1.58
C THR A 39 -2.65 11.45 -0.41
N GLY A 40 -3.06 12.72 -0.32
CA GLY A 40 -3.90 13.22 0.77
C GLY A 40 -3.14 14.17 1.69
N THR A 41 -3.59 14.27 2.95
CA THR A 41 -3.05 15.23 3.93
C THR A 41 -2.04 14.63 4.90
N ALA A 42 -1.87 13.30 4.89
CA ALA A 42 -0.90 12.62 5.76
C ALA A 42 0.53 12.96 5.33
N THR A 43 1.39 13.22 6.32
CA THR A 43 2.80 13.56 6.19
C THR A 43 3.67 12.33 6.40
N GLY A 44 4.55 12.04 5.45
CA GLY A 44 5.49 10.93 5.54
C GLY A 44 6.65 11.16 6.52
N SER A 45 7.72 10.38 6.34
CA SER A 45 8.97 10.47 7.13
C SER A 45 8.80 10.22 8.64
N GLY A 46 7.81 9.40 9.01
CA GLY A 46 7.58 8.98 10.40
C GLY A 46 6.68 9.91 11.21
N THR A 47 6.01 10.89 10.58
CA THR A 47 4.95 11.67 11.25
C THR A 47 3.65 10.86 11.27
N ASP A 48 3.05 10.62 10.10
CA ASP A 48 1.84 9.80 9.96
C ASP A 48 2.15 8.41 9.36
N TYR A 49 3.16 8.34 8.48
CA TYR A 49 3.62 7.08 7.91
C TYR A 49 5.10 7.10 7.53
N THR A 50 5.67 5.91 7.35
CA THR A 50 7.03 5.72 6.82
C THR A 50 6.95 4.88 5.54
N LEU A 51 7.67 5.31 4.50
CA LEU A 51 7.81 4.61 3.23
C LEU A 51 9.23 4.05 3.14
N ASN A 52 9.36 2.73 3.19
CA ASN A 52 10.65 2.03 3.12
C ASN A 52 10.84 1.36 1.76
#